data_AF-A0AA50VMQ1-F1
#
_entry.id   AF-A0AA50VMQ1-F1
#
_cell.length_a   1.000
_cell.length_b   1.000
_cell.length_c   1.000
_cell.angle_alpha   90.00
_cell.angle_beta   90.00
_cell.angle_gamma   90.00
#
_symmetry.space_group_name_H-M   'P 1'
#
loop_
_entity.id
_entity.type
_entity.pdbx_description
1 polymer ?
#
loop_
_entity_poly.entity_id
_entity_poly.type
_entity_poly.pdbx_seq_one_letter_code
_entity_poly.pdbx_strand_id
1 'polypeptide(L)' 'KDNPQLKEQLLQGIKSGYMAPYYKEVCTDLGWPLDQKLYEDMTKENESRLGKFQEDDSETPVWQ' A
#
# COMPACT_ATOMS: atom_id res chain seq x y z
N LYS A 1 10.28 3.79 -18.19
CA LYS A 1 10.88 2.79 -17.29
C LYS A 1 12.38 3.02 -17.06
N ASP A 2 13.05 3.77 -17.93
CA ASP A 2 14.52 3.89 -17.99
C ASP A 2 15.08 5.07 -17.18
N ASN A 3 14.23 5.79 -16.43
CA ASN A 3 14.66 6.79 -15.47
C ASN A 3 14.70 6.17 -14.05
N PRO A 4 15.90 5.88 -13.52
CA PRO A 4 16.05 5.22 -12.22
C PRO A 4 15.58 6.10 -11.06
N GLN A 5 15.77 7.43 -11.11
CA GLN A 5 15.27 8.33 -10.08
C GLN A 5 13.74 8.31 -9.99
N LEU A 6 13.05 8.32 -11.13
CA LEU A 6 11.59 8.28 -11.17
C LEU A 6 11.04 6.96 -10.64
N LYS A 7 11.72 5.84 -10.97
CA LYS A 7 11.39 4.52 -10.41
C LYS A 7 11.50 4.53 -8.89
N GLU A 8 12.60 5.05 -8.36
CA GLU A 8 12.85 5.07 -6.93
C GLU A 8 11.83 5.95 -6.19
N GLN A 9 11.54 7.15 -6.70
CA GLN A 9 10.52 8.05 -6.14
C GLN A 9 9.13 7.41 -6.12
N LEU A 10 8.73 6.78 -7.23
CA LEU A 10 7.44 6.10 -7.33
C LEU A 10 7.36 4.95 -6.31
N LEU A 11 8.36 4.07 -6.28
CA LEU A 11 8.40 2.96 -5.33
C LEU A 11 8.47 3.44 -3.88
N GLN A 12 9.12 4.56 -3.59
CA GLN A 12 9.14 5.14 -2.25
C GLN A 12 7.74 5.54 -1.79
N GLY A 13 6.99 6.27 -2.63
CA GLY A 13 5.62 6.69 -2.31
C GLY A 13 4.70 5.49 -2.04
N ILE A 14 4.82 4.46 -2.89
CA ILE A 14 4.05 3.21 -2.75
C ILE A 14 4.35 2.52 -1.42
N LYS A 15 5.64 2.40 -1.05
CA LYS A 15 6.07 1.78 0.20
C LYS A 15 5.61 2.57 1.42
N SER A 16 5.74 3.89 1.40
CA SER A 16 5.33 4.75 2.51
C SER A 16 3.81 4.72 2.76
N GLY A 17 3.02 4.56 1.69
CA GLY A 17 1.57 4.40 1.78
C GLY A 17 1.10 2.97 2.01
N TYR A 18 2.02 1.99 2.11
CA TYR A 18 1.71 0.57 2.16
C TYR A 18 0.76 0.10 1.05
N MET A 19 0.81 0.72 -0.14
CA MET A 19 -0.17 0.51 -1.22
C MET A 19 0.07 -0.79 -1.99
N ALA A 20 -0.08 -1.94 -1.33
CA ALA A 20 0.28 -3.26 -1.88
C ALA A 20 -0.38 -3.59 -3.23
N PRO A 21 -1.70 -3.38 -3.45
CA PRO A 21 -2.30 -3.65 -4.75
C PRO A 21 -1.67 -2.82 -5.88
N TYR A 22 -1.39 -1.53 -5.60
CA TYR A 22 -0.80 -0.64 -6.58
C TYR A 22 0.67 -0.98 -6.89
N TYR A 23 1.43 -1.45 -5.89
CA TYR A 23 2.79 -1.98 -6.11
C TYR A 23 2.79 -3.11 -7.14
N LYS A 24 1.83 -4.05 -7.01
CA LYS A 24 1.70 -5.19 -7.92
C LYS A 24 1.40 -4.75 -9.34
N GLU A 25 0.38 -3.91 -9.52
CA GLU A 25 -0.01 -3.40 -10.86
C GLU A 25 1.14 -2.64 -11.53
N VAL A 26 1.81 -1.72 -10.80
CA VAL A 26 2.95 -0.96 -11.34
C VAL A 26 4.10 -1.88 -11.74
N CYS A 27 4.40 -2.92 -10.95
CA CYS A 27 5.43 -3.89 -11.32
C CYS A 27 5.04 -4.69 -12.56
N THR A 28 3.78 -5.10 -12.69
CA THR A 28 3.28 -5.80 -13.88
C THR A 28 3.31 -4.91 -15.12
N ASP A 29 2.76 -3.69 -15.05
CA ASP A 29 2.65 -2.77 -16.18
C ASP A 29 4.00 -2.28 -16.70
N LEU A 30 4.97 -2.06 -15.79
CA LEU A 30 6.31 -1.58 -16.14
C LEU A 30 7.32 -2.70 -16.35
N GLY A 31 6.90 -3.96 -16.15
CA GLY A 31 7.75 -5.15 -16.24
C GLY A 31 8.86 -5.17 -15.20
N TRP A 32 8.62 -4.62 -14.01
CA TRP A 32 9.58 -4.63 -12.91
C TRP A 32 9.42 -5.90 -12.07
N PRO A 33 10.51 -6.39 -11.46
CA PRO A 33 10.43 -7.53 -10.56
C PRO A 33 9.55 -7.19 -9.35
N LEU A 34 8.60 -8.08 -9.07
CA LEU A 34 7.79 -8.03 -7.87
C LEU A 34 8.59 -8.66 -6.72
N ASP A 35 8.86 -7.89 -5.69
CA ASP A 35 9.36 -8.43 -4.42
C ASP A 35 8.16 -8.95 -3.61
N GLN A 36 8.00 -10.28 -3.61
CA GLN A 36 6.89 -10.96 -2.96
C GLN A 36 6.87 -10.70 -1.45
N LYS A 37 8.04 -10.65 -0.80
CA LYS A 37 8.12 -10.38 0.65
C LYS A 37 7.66 -8.96 0.94
N LEU A 38 8.11 -7.98 0.16
CA LEU A 38 7.67 -6.59 0.31
C LEU A 38 6.15 -6.45 0.10
N TYR A 39 5.59 -7.14 -0.91
CA TYR A 39 4.16 -7.13 -1.18
C TYR A 39 3.34 -7.68 0.02
N GLU A 40 3.78 -8.80 0.60
CA GLU A 40 3.13 -9.39 1.77
C GLU A 40 3.25 -8.51 3.01
N ASP A 41 4.42 -7.94 3.25
CA ASP A 41 4.66 -7.01 4.37
C ASP A 41 3.75 -5.78 4.25
N MET A 42 3.58 -5.22 3.05
CA MET A 42 2.65 -4.09 2.81
C MET A 42 1.17 -4.49 2.95
N THR A 43 0.81 -5.70 2.51
CA THR A 43 -0.56 -6.21 2.63
C THR A 43 -0.98 -6.35 4.10
N LYS A 44 -0.11 -6.94 4.92
CA LYS A 44 -0.35 -7.11 6.37
C LYS A 44 -0.52 -5.78 7.09
N GLU A 45 0.32 -4.79 6.78
CA GLU A 45 0.19 -3.46 7.39
C GLU A 45 -1.11 -2.78 6.99
N ASN A 46 -1.53 -2.88 5.72
CA ASN A 46 -2.83 -2.36 5.29
C ASN A 46 -4.01 -3.01 6.01
N GLU A 47 -4.01 -4.35 6.11
CA GLU A 47 -5.06 -5.09 6.83
C GLU A 47 -5.11 -4.69 8.31
N SER A 48 -3.95 -4.55 8.95
CA SER A 48 -3.85 -4.07 10.34
C SER A 48 -4.44 -2.67 10.52
N ARG A 49 -4.20 -1.76 9.58
CA ARG A 49 -4.78 -0.40 9.61
C ARG A 49 -6.28 -0.39 9.40
N LEU A 50 -6.78 -1.19 8.45
CA LEU A 50 -8.22 -1.33 8.20
C LEU A 50 -8.97 -1.89 9.41
N GLY A 51 -8.35 -2.80 10.18
CA GLY A 51 -8.91 -3.30 11.43
C GLY A 51 -9.10 -2.20 12.48
N LYS A 52 -8.16 -1.26 12.60
CA LYS A 52 -8.26 -0.13 13.55
C LYS A 52 -9.40 0.83 13.19
N PHE A 53 -9.64 1.08 11.91
CA PHE A 53 -10.75 1.93 11.48
C PHE A 53 -12.11 1.29 11.74
N GLN A 54 -12.23 -0.04 11.67
CA GLN A 54 -13.48 -0.74 12.01
C GLN A 54 -13.80 -0.70 13.51
N GLU A 55 -12.80 -0.60 14.38
CA GLU A 55 -13.02 -0.37 15.82
C GLU A 55 -13.50 1.07 16.09
N ASP A 56 -12.91 2.07 15.44
CA ASP A 56 -13.31 3.50 15.59
C ASP A 56 -14.71 3.81 15.03
N ASP A 57 -15.11 3.21 13.90
CA ASP A 57 -16.44 3.45 13.29
C ASP A 57 -17.62 2.87 14.11
N SER A 58 -17.34 2.08 15.16
CA SER A 58 -18.36 1.61 16.10
C SER A 58 -18.76 2.67 17.14
N GLU A 59 -18.00 3.74 17.28
CA GLU A 59 -18.33 4.92 18.07
C GLU A 59 -18.99 5.99 17.19
N THR A 60 -20.16 5.70 16.61
CA THR A 60 -21.02 6.78 16.10
C THR A 60 -21.64 7.50 17.30
N PRO A 61 -21.35 8.79 17.56
CA PRO A 61 -22.12 9.54 18.54
C PRO A 61 -23.53 9.69 17.98
N VAL A 62 -24.51 9.11 18.67
CA VAL A 62 -25.92 9.43 18.44
C VAL A 62 -26.08 10.89 18.83
N TRP A 63 -26.03 11.80 17.86
CA TRP A 63 -26.42 13.18 18.06
C TRP A 63 -27.91 13.20 18.43
N GLN A 64 -28.19 13.38 19.73
CA GLN A 64 -29.54 13.60 20.28
C GLN A 64 -30.07 14.98 19.88
#